data_AF-A0A8B8A0Y9-F1
#
_entry.id   AF-A0A8B8A0Y9-F1
#
_cell.length_a   1.000
_cell.length_b   1.000
_cell.length_c   1.000
_cell.angle_alpha   90.00
_cell.angle_beta   90.00
_cell.angle_gamma   90.00
#
_symmetry.space_group_name_H-M   'P 1'
#
loop_
_entity.id
_entity.type
_entity.pdbx_description
1 polymer ?
#
loop_
_entity_poly.entity_id
_entity_poly.type
_entity_poly.pdbx_seq_one_letter_code
_entity_poly.pdbx_strand_id
1 'polypeptide(L)'
;MAGDVPPVGHFGLPLHTNTGTIVPVTANYKRGVLEYYLNRKGDRPERHALRNLLGVLAFQQGQRDLARQHFDRILSEGEDPGNLNARANLDHVNTVVTSDNDLPDLETEDGKRRQARRYAEQGFAFMFELYDETVTHQRYRQARDLYVKAMELAGNLVDHKEKEDWHFGIGLANFKMFSIPATMSAEAMKAALDSAVKNFRAILTSAQADNAMKCDAWFELALTVNKALKSHILRPTITLENLTPQACLDNALQVSPDNFMEARIQARKAYFCYQADPRNGFQEAIHLLERSIELDSSKINFHAYSTRANIYLEEYESSNNVDLLHSAQADLEHILKEHVSPWDFEMLAKVYLYLAKSTTQEEESKAYIQKALQNCTNSEKCQDGANRPSLQTLREQILRYSDRH
;
A
#
# COMPACT_ATOMS: atom_id res chain seq x y z
N MET A 1 5.55 -32.62 -16.05
CA MET A 1 5.38 -31.16 -16.14
C MET A 1 5.87 -30.58 -14.83
N ALA A 2 7.12 -30.13 -14.77
CA ALA A 2 7.64 -29.43 -13.61
C ALA A 2 6.89 -28.08 -13.54
N GLY A 3 5.97 -27.94 -12.58
CA GLY A 3 5.33 -26.66 -12.34
C GLY A 3 6.38 -25.65 -11.88
N ASP A 4 6.26 -24.40 -12.34
CA ASP A 4 7.09 -23.27 -11.90
C ASP A 4 6.98 -23.12 -10.37
N VAL A 5 7.90 -23.75 -9.65
CA VAL A 5 8.11 -23.48 -8.23
C VAL A 5 8.85 -22.14 -8.18
N PRO A 6 8.29 -21.11 -7.53
CA PRO A 6 8.99 -19.84 -7.38
C PRO A 6 10.35 -20.10 -6.75
N PRO A 7 11.41 -19.36 -7.11
CA PRO A 7 12.73 -19.57 -6.52
C PRO A 7 12.69 -19.46 -4.99
N VAL A 8 13.64 -20.09 -4.31
CA VAL A 8 13.79 -19.92 -2.86
C VAL A 8 14.35 -18.52 -2.59
N GLY A 9 13.86 -17.86 -1.52
CA GLY A 9 14.26 -16.50 -1.19
C GLY A 9 13.56 -15.43 -2.05
N HIS A 10 13.85 -14.18 -1.73
CA HIS A 10 13.20 -13.01 -2.33
C HIS A 10 14.00 -12.45 -3.51
N PHE A 11 15.33 -12.65 -3.56
CA PHE A 11 16.15 -12.16 -4.67
C PHE A 11 15.84 -12.84 -6.02
N GLY A 12 15.32 -14.07 -6.00
CA GLY A 12 14.87 -14.74 -7.22
C GLY A 12 13.49 -14.31 -7.71
N LEU A 13 12.71 -13.59 -6.89
CA LEU A 13 11.36 -13.17 -7.27
C LEU A 13 11.43 -12.00 -8.28
N PRO A 14 10.46 -11.89 -9.20
CA PRO A 14 10.36 -10.78 -10.16
C PRO A 14 9.80 -9.51 -9.47
N LEU A 15 10.46 -9.08 -8.40
CA LEU A 15 10.14 -7.86 -7.67
C LEU A 15 10.82 -6.66 -8.36
N HIS A 16 10.21 -5.49 -8.26
CA HIS A 16 10.83 -4.24 -8.72
C HIS A 16 12.12 -3.94 -7.95
N THR A 17 12.18 -4.33 -6.67
CA THR A 17 13.41 -4.25 -5.87
C THR A 17 14.58 -5.05 -6.46
N ASN A 18 14.32 -6.04 -7.32
CA ASN A 18 15.36 -6.89 -7.90
C ASN A 18 15.70 -6.56 -9.36
N THR A 19 14.83 -5.80 -10.06
CA THR A 19 14.91 -5.64 -11.52
C THR A 19 15.19 -4.21 -11.97
N GLY A 20 15.19 -3.22 -11.07
CA GLY A 20 15.33 -1.81 -11.42
C GLY A 20 16.27 -1.00 -10.53
N THR A 21 16.62 0.19 -10.99
CA THR A 21 17.30 1.20 -10.17
C THR A 21 16.34 1.68 -9.09
N ILE A 22 16.71 1.47 -7.83
CA ILE A 22 15.92 1.92 -6.70
C ILE A 22 16.24 3.39 -6.39
N VAL A 23 15.23 4.25 -6.45
CA VAL A 23 15.40 5.66 -6.05
C VAL A 23 15.56 5.72 -4.52
N PRO A 24 16.61 6.36 -3.98
CA PRO A 24 16.89 6.38 -2.54
C PRO A 24 15.72 6.88 -1.68
N VAL A 25 15.01 7.90 -2.16
CA VAL A 25 13.87 8.49 -1.45
C VAL A 25 12.73 7.47 -1.25
N THR A 26 12.37 6.75 -2.31
CA THR A 26 11.32 5.70 -2.26
C THR A 26 11.73 4.56 -1.35
N ALA A 27 12.99 4.13 -1.40
CA ALA A 27 13.48 3.05 -0.55
C ALA A 27 13.54 3.43 0.93
N ASN A 28 13.94 4.66 1.24
CA ASN A 28 13.95 5.16 2.62
C ASN A 28 12.53 5.27 3.17
N TYR A 29 11.60 5.81 2.40
CA TYR A 29 10.18 5.82 2.75
C TYR A 29 9.67 4.40 3.03
N LYS A 30 9.91 3.48 2.09
CA LYS A 30 9.44 2.10 2.23
C LYS A 30 10.05 1.40 3.43
N ARG A 31 11.34 1.61 3.69
CA ARG A 31 12.01 1.11 4.90
C ARG A 31 11.30 1.61 6.16
N GLY A 32 11.04 2.91 6.26
CA GLY A 32 10.33 3.49 7.41
C GLY A 32 8.94 2.88 7.64
N VAL A 33 8.19 2.64 6.56
CA VAL A 33 6.89 1.94 6.62
C VAL A 33 7.04 0.50 7.15
N LEU A 34 8.01 -0.26 6.62
CA LEU A 34 8.23 -1.64 7.04
C LEU A 34 8.75 -1.74 8.48
N GLU A 35 9.63 -0.83 8.90
CA GLU A 35 10.12 -0.73 10.29
C GLU A 35 8.99 -0.41 11.26
N TYR A 36 8.10 0.52 10.88
CA TYR A 36 6.89 0.79 11.65
C TYR A 36 6.05 -0.47 11.87
N TYR A 37 5.74 -1.20 10.79
CA TYR A 37 4.95 -2.42 10.90
C TYR A 37 5.68 -3.51 11.67
N LEU A 38 7.01 -3.61 11.55
CA LEU A 38 7.81 -4.55 12.33
C LEU A 38 7.74 -4.25 13.83
N ASN A 39 7.77 -2.98 14.22
CA ASN A 39 7.64 -2.58 15.61
C ASN A 39 6.22 -2.86 16.14
N ARG A 40 5.18 -2.56 15.35
CA ARG A 40 3.78 -2.78 15.73
C ARG A 40 3.40 -4.26 15.81
N LYS A 41 3.91 -5.08 14.89
CA LYS A 41 3.59 -6.52 14.76
C LYS A 41 4.75 -7.42 15.20
N GLY A 42 5.63 -6.91 16.06
CA GLY A 42 6.91 -7.55 16.38
C GLY A 42 6.81 -8.92 17.05
N ASP A 43 5.63 -9.29 17.58
CA ASP A 43 5.33 -10.58 18.19
C ASP A 43 4.60 -11.55 17.24
N ARG A 44 4.17 -11.09 16.06
CA ARG A 44 3.45 -11.89 15.06
C ARG A 44 4.42 -12.57 14.08
N PRO A 45 4.05 -13.72 13.48
CA PRO A 45 4.88 -14.41 12.49
C PRO A 45 5.20 -13.57 11.23
N GLU A 46 4.32 -12.65 10.83
CA GLU A 46 4.57 -11.70 9.73
C GLU A 46 5.88 -10.88 9.89
N ARG A 47 6.41 -10.74 11.10
CA ARG A 47 7.73 -10.10 11.35
C ARG A 47 8.87 -10.70 10.52
N HIS A 48 8.81 -12.00 10.18
CA HIS A 48 9.82 -12.65 9.35
C HIS A 48 9.76 -12.13 7.91
N ALA A 49 8.55 -12.00 7.35
CA ALA A 49 8.35 -11.42 6.02
C ALA A 49 8.85 -9.97 5.93
N LEU A 50 8.53 -9.18 6.96
CA LEU A 50 8.98 -7.78 7.12
C LEU A 50 10.51 -7.69 7.16
N ARG A 51 11.17 -8.47 8.02
CA ARG A 51 12.63 -8.52 8.12
C ARG A 51 13.28 -9.01 6.82
N ASN A 52 12.69 -10.00 6.15
CA ASN A 52 13.21 -10.48 4.88
C ASN A 52 13.18 -9.38 3.82
N LEU A 53 12.10 -8.60 3.72
CA LEU A 53 12.00 -7.50 2.78
C LEU A 53 12.91 -6.32 3.15
N LEU A 54 13.03 -6.00 4.44
CA LEU A 54 14.01 -5.00 4.94
C LEU A 54 15.44 -5.39 4.57
N GLY A 55 15.80 -6.67 4.73
CA GLY A 55 17.11 -7.19 4.34
C GLY A 55 17.38 -7.06 2.84
N VAL A 56 16.40 -7.36 1.99
CA VAL A 56 16.50 -7.15 0.53
C VAL A 56 16.70 -5.67 0.22
N LEU A 57 15.90 -4.77 0.78
CA LEU A 57 16.03 -3.33 0.56
C LEU A 57 17.39 -2.80 1.02
N ALA A 58 17.86 -3.20 2.19
CA ALA A 58 19.19 -2.82 2.71
C ALA A 58 20.30 -3.29 1.75
N PHE A 59 20.22 -4.52 1.24
CA PHE A 59 21.19 -5.03 0.27
C PHE A 59 21.21 -4.20 -1.01
N GLN A 60 20.04 -3.87 -1.56
CA GLN A 60 19.92 -3.06 -2.78
C GLN A 60 20.41 -1.62 -2.59
N GLN A 61 20.41 -1.11 -1.36
CA GLN A 61 21.03 0.18 -0.99
C GLN A 61 22.54 0.07 -0.72
N GLY A 62 23.17 -1.09 -0.94
CA GLY A 62 24.59 -1.33 -0.66
C GLY A 62 24.92 -1.56 0.81
N GLN A 63 23.92 -1.65 1.69
CA GLN A 63 24.07 -1.82 3.14
C GLN A 63 24.14 -3.32 3.51
N ARG A 64 25.19 -4.01 3.04
CA ARG A 64 25.32 -5.47 3.17
C ARG A 64 25.28 -5.97 4.61
N ASP A 65 25.94 -5.26 5.54
CA ASP A 65 25.98 -5.67 6.95
C ASP A 65 24.58 -5.58 7.59
N LEU A 66 23.82 -4.54 7.27
CA LEU A 66 22.44 -4.40 7.74
C LEU A 66 21.53 -5.47 7.15
N ALA A 67 21.69 -5.78 5.86
CA ALA A 67 20.97 -6.88 5.22
C ALA A 67 21.22 -8.22 5.94
N ARG A 68 22.49 -8.52 6.22
CA ARG A 68 22.90 -9.71 6.97
C ARG A 68 22.27 -9.73 8.37
N GLN A 69 22.31 -8.61 9.11
CA GLN A 69 21.70 -8.52 10.43
C GLN A 69 20.21 -8.86 10.41
N HIS A 70 19.45 -8.41 9.40
CA HIS A 70 18.04 -8.76 9.27
C HIS A 70 17.82 -10.26 9.06
N PHE A 71 18.58 -10.89 8.15
CA PHE A 71 18.44 -12.31 7.87
C PHE A 71 18.92 -13.20 9.03
N ASP A 72 20.07 -12.87 9.63
CA ASP A 72 20.60 -13.58 10.81
C ASP A 72 19.63 -13.49 11.99
N ARG A 73 18.93 -12.36 12.16
CA ARG A 73 17.93 -12.22 13.22
C ARG A 73 16.73 -13.15 13.02
N ILE A 74 16.33 -13.44 11.78
CA ILE A 74 15.28 -14.43 11.52
C ILE A 74 15.79 -15.83 11.89
N LEU A 75 17.03 -16.12 11.48
CA LEU A 75 17.65 -17.44 11.63
C LEU A 75 18.21 -17.73 13.04
N SER A 76 18.13 -16.78 13.97
CA SER A 76 18.64 -16.96 15.33
C SER A 76 17.82 -17.94 16.16
N GLU A 77 18.45 -18.57 17.14
CA GLU A 77 17.74 -19.40 18.12
C GLU A 77 16.59 -18.62 18.79
N GLY A 78 15.43 -19.25 18.89
CA GLY A 78 14.22 -18.65 19.46
C GLY A 78 13.38 -17.81 18.47
N GLU A 79 13.81 -17.64 17.22
CA GLU A 79 13.00 -17.00 16.15
C GLU A 79 12.54 -18.07 15.15
N ASP A 80 13.19 -18.21 13.99
CA ASP A 80 12.91 -19.26 13.00
C ASP A 80 14.20 -19.74 12.30
N PRO A 81 15.03 -20.58 12.97
CA PRO A 81 16.25 -21.12 12.38
C PRO A 81 16.04 -21.90 11.07
N GLY A 82 14.81 -22.38 10.85
CA GLY A 82 14.39 -23.09 9.66
C GLY A 82 13.84 -22.20 8.54
N ASN A 83 13.91 -20.87 8.65
CA ASN A 83 13.31 -19.99 7.66
C ASN A 83 13.99 -20.11 6.29
N LEU A 84 13.28 -20.70 5.31
CA LEU A 84 13.82 -21.00 3.99
C LEU A 84 14.15 -19.74 3.19
N ASN A 85 13.34 -18.69 3.31
CA ASN A 85 13.57 -17.44 2.59
C ASN A 85 14.78 -16.69 3.16
N ALA A 86 14.88 -16.57 4.49
CA ALA A 86 16.00 -15.88 5.13
C ALA A 86 17.33 -16.59 4.85
N ARG A 87 17.35 -17.93 4.85
CA ARG A 87 18.53 -18.71 4.48
C ARG A 87 19.00 -18.40 3.06
N ALA A 88 18.11 -18.55 2.08
CA ALA A 88 18.45 -18.28 0.68
C ALA A 88 18.84 -16.81 0.44
N ASN A 89 18.19 -15.88 1.13
CA ASN A 89 18.56 -14.47 1.07
C ASN A 89 19.94 -14.20 1.66
N LEU A 90 20.28 -14.81 2.80
CA LEU A 90 21.59 -14.70 3.43
C LEU A 90 22.69 -15.31 2.54
N ASP A 91 22.44 -16.46 1.93
CA ASP A 91 23.36 -17.10 0.99
C ASP A 91 23.64 -16.18 -0.19
N HIS A 92 22.60 -15.54 -0.74
CA HIS A 92 22.72 -14.53 -1.79
C HIS A 92 23.61 -13.35 -1.35
N VAL A 93 23.37 -12.79 -0.16
CA VAL A 93 24.20 -11.69 0.39
C VAL A 93 25.66 -12.12 0.56
N ASN A 94 25.89 -13.36 0.97
CA ASN A 94 27.22 -13.92 1.19
C ASN A 94 27.88 -14.42 -0.09
N THR A 95 27.21 -14.31 -1.25
CA THR A 95 27.66 -14.83 -2.55
C THR A 95 27.94 -16.34 -2.54
N VAL A 96 27.28 -17.07 -1.63
CA VAL A 96 27.37 -18.52 -1.55
C VAL A 96 26.35 -19.09 -2.52
N VAL A 97 26.83 -19.85 -3.51
CA VAL A 97 25.95 -20.66 -4.36
C VAL A 97 25.55 -21.89 -3.53
N THR A 98 24.38 -21.86 -2.91
CA THR A 98 23.82 -23.07 -2.32
C THR A 98 23.26 -23.96 -3.43
N SER A 99 23.59 -25.25 -3.38
CA SER A 99 22.90 -26.28 -4.17
C SER A 99 21.43 -26.31 -3.74
N ASP A 100 20.51 -26.58 -4.66
CA ASP A 100 19.04 -26.74 -4.52
C ASP A 100 18.53 -27.74 -3.43
N ASN A 101 19.32 -28.06 -2.41
CA ASN A 101 19.20 -29.25 -1.57
C ASN A 101 18.63 -29.05 -0.16
N ASP A 102 18.21 -27.85 0.24
CA ASP A 102 17.52 -27.66 1.54
C ASP A 102 15.99 -27.54 1.36
N LEU A 103 15.44 -28.35 0.45
CA LEU A 103 13.99 -28.49 0.30
C LEU A 103 13.45 -29.25 1.52
N PRO A 104 12.40 -28.72 2.17
CA PRO A 104 11.81 -29.39 3.33
C PRO A 104 11.16 -30.72 2.94
N ASP A 105 11.26 -31.72 3.82
CA ASP A 105 10.53 -32.98 3.66
C ASP A 105 9.02 -32.77 3.87
N LEU A 106 8.29 -32.71 2.75
CA LEU A 106 6.85 -32.45 2.72
C LEU A 106 6.01 -33.60 3.27
N GLU A 107 6.59 -34.76 3.59
CA GLU A 107 5.87 -35.82 4.31
C GLU A 107 5.72 -35.50 5.80
N THR A 108 6.57 -34.63 6.35
CA THR A 108 6.54 -34.22 7.75
C THR A 108 5.69 -32.97 7.99
N GLU A 109 5.06 -32.86 9.16
CA GLU A 109 4.33 -31.64 9.53
C GLU A 109 5.26 -30.41 9.57
N ASP A 110 6.49 -30.59 10.04
CA ASP A 110 7.47 -29.51 10.08
C ASP A 110 7.85 -29.01 8.68
N GLY A 111 8.15 -29.94 7.76
CA GLY A 111 8.47 -29.58 6.39
C GLY A 111 7.32 -28.89 5.66
N LYS A 112 6.08 -29.34 5.88
CA LYS A 112 4.87 -28.65 5.38
C LYS A 112 4.76 -27.22 5.92
N ARG A 113 4.97 -27.00 7.23
CA ARG A 113 4.94 -25.66 7.85
C ARG A 113 6.02 -24.75 7.27
N ARG A 114 7.27 -25.21 7.18
CA ARG A 114 8.39 -24.44 6.61
C ARG A 114 8.13 -24.05 5.16
N GLN A 115 7.61 -24.97 4.36
CA GLN A 115 7.26 -24.69 2.97
C GLN A 115 6.07 -23.72 2.83
N ALA A 116 5.06 -23.83 3.70
CA ALA A 116 3.92 -22.92 3.70
C ALA A 116 4.34 -21.49 4.10
N ARG A 117 5.16 -21.35 5.15
CA ARG A 117 5.77 -20.07 5.56
C ARG A 117 6.52 -19.40 4.42
N ARG A 118 7.34 -20.17 3.71
CA ARG A 118 8.04 -19.69 2.52
C ARG A 118 7.05 -19.08 1.52
N TYR A 119 5.96 -19.77 1.17
CA TYR A 119 4.96 -19.23 0.25
C TYR A 119 4.30 -17.96 0.81
N ALA A 120 3.89 -17.95 2.08
CA ALA A 120 3.24 -16.79 2.68
C ALA A 120 4.14 -15.55 2.68
N GLU A 121 5.42 -15.69 3.04
CA GLU A 121 6.38 -14.58 3.02
C GLU A 121 6.71 -14.09 1.60
N GLN A 122 6.75 -14.98 0.61
CA GLN A 122 6.87 -14.58 -0.80
C GLN A 122 5.60 -13.83 -1.26
N GLY A 123 4.42 -14.27 -0.83
CA GLY A 123 3.16 -13.58 -1.06
C GLY A 123 3.16 -12.18 -0.43
N PHE A 124 3.70 -12.05 0.78
CA PHE A 124 3.92 -10.77 1.44
C PHE A 124 4.84 -9.87 0.63
N ALA A 125 5.97 -10.37 0.12
CA ALA A 125 6.90 -9.58 -0.70
C ALA A 125 6.22 -9.03 -1.97
N PHE A 126 5.39 -9.84 -2.64
CA PHE A 126 4.56 -9.35 -3.75
C PHE A 126 3.50 -8.34 -3.31
N MET A 127 3.02 -8.33 -2.08
CA MET A 127 2.09 -7.29 -1.64
C MET A 127 2.82 -5.98 -1.32
N PHE A 128 3.94 -6.07 -0.63
CA PHE A 128 4.49 -4.95 0.14
C PHE A 128 5.90 -4.51 -0.29
N GLU A 129 6.41 -4.88 -1.46
CA GLU A 129 7.70 -4.35 -1.96
C GLU A 129 7.67 -2.82 -2.26
N LEU A 130 8.54 -2.33 -3.15
CA LEU A 130 8.89 -0.92 -3.26
C LEU A 130 7.74 0.04 -3.60
N TYR A 131 6.88 -0.34 -4.54
CA TYR A 131 5.81 0.53 -5.04
C TYR A 131 4.44 0.02 -4.59
N ASP A 132 3.65 0.93 -4.01
CA ASP A 132 2.29 0.66 -3.52
C ASP A 132 1.20 0.96 -4.57
N GLU A 133 1.50 1.82 -5.55
CA GLU A 133 0.49 2.38 -6.47
C GLU A 133 0.59 1.86 -7.91
N THR A 134 1.73 1.29 -8.32
CA THR A 134 1.99 0.88 -9.73
C THR A 134 1.95 -0.61 -9.94
N VAL A 135 1.10 -1.26 -9.15
CA VAL A 135 1.08 -2.70 -9.02
C VAL A 135 0.13 -3.29 -10.05
N THR A 136 0.61 -4.27 -10.80
CA THR A 136 -0.21 -4.98 -11.77
C THR A 136 -1.16 -5.97 -11.09
N HIS A 137 -2.28 -6.26 -11.75
CA HIS A 137 -3.18 -7.36 -11.35
C HIS A 137 -2.44 -8.70 -11.18
N GLN A 138 -1.43 -8.95 -12.03
CA GLN A 138 -0.63 -10.17 -11.98
C GLN A 138 0.11 -10.30 -10.65
N ARG A 139 0.71 -9.21 -10.14
CA ARG A 139 1.43 -9.22 -8.87
C ARG A 139 0.51 -9.56 -7.69
N TYR A 140 -0.68 -8.97 -7.62
CA TYR A 140 -1.65 -9.31 -6.57
C TYR A 140 -2.23 -10.71 -6.72
N ARG A 141 -2.38 -11.21 -7.95
CA ARG A 141 -2.74 -12.61 -8.21
C ARG A 141 -1.67 -13.56 -7.68
N GLN A 142 -0.39 -13.28 -7.94
CA GLN A 142 0.74 -14.07 -7.43
C GLN A 142 0.75 -14.08 -5.90
N ALA A 143 0.60 -12.92 -5.26
CA ALA A 143 0.50 -12.82 -3.82
C ALA A 143 -0.62 -13.70 -3.25
N ARG A 144 -1.84 -13.57 -3.80
CA ARG A 144 -3.00 -14.38 -3.42
C ARG A 144 -2.72 -15.86 -3.56
N ASP A 145 -2.22 -16.30 -4.72
CA ASP A 145 -2.02 -17.72 -5.01
C ASP A 145 -0.99 -18.34 -4.05
N LEU A 146 0.03 -17.59 -3.66
CA LEU A 146 1.02 -18.02 -2.67
C LEU A 146 0.43 -18.16 -1.27
N TYR A 147 -0.37 -17.20 -0.80
CA TYR A 147 -1.04 -17.34 0.50
C TYR A 147 -2.07 -18.47 0.50
N VAL A 148 -2.82 -18.68 -0.60
CA VAL A 148 -3.75 -19.80 -0.72
C VAL A 148 -3.00 -21.14 -0.64
N LYS A 149 -1.87 -21.28 -1.35
CA LYS A 149 -1.01 -22.47 -1.27
C LYS A 149 -0.49 -22.70 0.16
N ALA A 150 -0.08 -21.64 0.86
CA ALA A 150 0.34 -21.74 2.26
C ALA A 150 -0.79 -22.27 3.15
N MET A 151 -1.99 -21.70 3.00
CA MET A 151 -3.18 -22.08 3.75
C MET A 151 -3.61 -23.53 3.48
N GLU A 152 -3.58 -23.98 2.23
CA GLU A 152 -3.89 -25.37 1.83
C GLU A 152 -2.87 -26.36 2.39
N LEU A 153 -1.58 -26.00 2.37
CA LEU A 153 -0.50 -26.90 2.77
C LEU A 153 -0.39 -27.06 4.30
N ALA A 154 -0.56 -25.98 5.06
CA ALA A 154 -0.27 -25.98 6.51
C ALA A 154 -1.23 -25.14 7.36
N GLY A 155 -2.37 -24.69 6.85
CA GLY A 155 -3.29 -23.80 7.59
C GLY A 155 -3.89 -24.39 8.88
N ASN A 156 -3.79 -25.71 9.08
CA ASN A 156 -4.18 -26.38 10.33
C ASN A 156 -2.96 -26.77 11.21
N LEU A 157 -1.75 -26.56 10.71
CA LEU A 157 -0.49 -26.89 11.41
C LEU A 157 0.17 -25.65 12.04
N VAL A 158 -0.23 -24.46 11.62
CA VAL A 158 0.28 -23.18 12.14
C VAL A 158 -0.58 -22.66 13.28
N ASP A 159 -0.02 -21.76 14.07
CA ASP A 159 -0.76 -21.11 15.14
C ASP A 159 -1.82 -20.13 14.60
N HIS A 160 -2.69 -19.65 15.50
CA HIS A 160 -3.78 -18.76 15.13
C HIS A 160 -3.30 -17.40 14.60
N LYS A 161 -2.21 -16.83 15.13
CA LYS A 161 -1.69 -15.54 14.66
C LYS A 161 -1.18 -15.65 13.24
N GLU A 162 -0.42 -16.71 12.96
CA GLU A 162 0.09 -17.01 11.62
C GLU A 162 -1.07 -17.20 10.62
N LYS A 163 -2.09 -17.98 11.02
CA LYS A 163 -3.27 -18.22 10.20
C LYS A 163 -4.05 -16.93 9.90
N GLU A 164 -4.19 -16.06 10.90
CA GLU A 164 -4.83 -14.75 10.75
C GLU A 164 -4.04 -13.84 9.80
N ASP A 165 -2.70 -13.81 9.91
CA ASP A 165 -1.82 -13.06 9.00
C ASP A 165 -2.03 -13.52 7.55
N TRP A 166 -2.15 -14.84 7.33
CA TRP A 166 -2.41 -15.40 6.00
C TRP A 166 -3.81 -15.09 5.49
N HIS A 167 -4.85 -15.17 6.34
CA HIS A 167 -6.19 -14.72 5.97
C HIS A 167 -6.18 -13.25 5.54
N PHE A 168 -5.47 -12.39 6.28
CA PHE A 168 -5.35 -10.98 5.95
C PHE A 168 -4.64 -10.77 4.61
N GLY A 169 -3.53 -11.48 4.39
CA GLY A 169 -2.81 -11.47 3.11
C GLY A 169 -3.71 -11.86 1.92
N ILE A 170 -4.51 -12.92 2.06
CA ILE A 170 -5.49 -13.35 1.04
C ILE A 170 -6.55 -12.26 0.83
N GLY A 171 -7.09 -11.71 1.92
CA GLY A 171 -8.13 -10.69 1.88
C GLY A 171 -7.66 -9.43 1.15
N LEU A 172 -6.49 -8.92 1.55
CA LEU A 172 -5.88 -7.72 0.99
C LEU A 172 -5.51 -7.91 -0.48
N ALA A 173 -4.90 -9.04 -0.86
CA ALA A 173 -4.56 -9.32 -2.25
C ALA A 173 -5.81 -9.31 -3.16
N ASN A 174 -6.90 -9.95 -2.71
CA ASN A 174 -8.16 -9.95 -3.46
C ASN A 174 -8.82 -8.57 -3.53
N PHE A 175 -8.79 -7.79 -2.45
CA PHE A 175 -9.28 -6.40 -2.45
C PHE A 175 -8.50 -5.52 -3.43
N LYS A 176 -7.17 -5.65 -3.45
CA LYS A 176 -6.31 -4.89 -4.39
C LYS A 176 -6.57 -5.28 -5.84
N MET A 177 -6.72 -6.57 -6.13
CA MET A 177 -7.17 -7.03 -7.46
C MET A 177 -8.51 -6.41 -7.85
N PHE A 178 -9.51 -6.49 -6.97
CA PHE A 178 -10.81 -5.88 -7.20
C PHE A 178 -10.73 -4.36 -7.44
N SER A 179 -9.76 -3.68 -6.85
CA SER A 179 -9.65 -2.22 -6.89
C SER A 179 -9.01 -1.64 -8.16
N ILE A 180 -8.23 -2.44 -8.90
CA ILE A 180 -7.58 -1.98 -10.14
C ILE A 180 -8.57 -2.09 -11.33
N PRO A 181 -8.91 -0.97 -11.99
CA PRO A 181 -9.87 -0.97 -13.10
C PRO A 181 -9.41 -1.80 -14.31
N ALA A 182 -10.37 -2.47 -14.96
CA ALA A 182 -10.32 -2.86 -16.38
C ALA A 182 -9.45 -4.05 -16.83
N THR A 183 -9.20 -5.07 -16.00
CA THR A 183 -8.53 -6.31 -16.51
C THR A 183 -9.21 -7.64 -16.14
N MET A 184 -10.29 -7.60 -15.35
CA MET A 184 -10.99 -8.80 -14.88
C MET A 184 -12.42 -8.84 -15.40
N SER A 185 -12.94 -10.05 -15.65
CA SER A 185 -14.37 -10.24 -15.92
C SER A 185 -15.21 -9.88 -14.69
N ALA A 186 -16.50 -9.61 -14.89
CA ALA A 186 -17.42 -9.30 -13.79
C ALA A 186 -17.46 -10.42 -12.73
N GLU A 187 -17.44 -11.68 -13.18
CA GLU A 187 -17.43 -12.87 -12.33
C GLU A 187 -16.14 -12.95 -11.50
N ALA A 188 -15.00 -12.69 -12.14
CA ALA A 188 -13.72 -12.72 -11.46
C ALA A 188 -13.59 -11.57 -10.44
N MET A 189 -14.09 -10.38 -10.76
CA MET A 189 -14.17 -9.25 -9.82
C MET A 189 -15.07 -9.58 -8.63
N LYS A 190 -16.23 -10.21 -8.88
CA LYS A 190 -17.13 -10.68 -7.83
C LYS A 190 -16.44 -11.69 -6.92
N ALA A 191 -15.80 -12.71 -7.49
CA ALA A 191 -15.10 -13.73 -6.72
C ALA A 191 -13.97 -13.14 -5.85
N ALA A 192 -13.23 -12.16 -6.38
CA ALA A 192 -12.23 -11.43 -5.59
C ALA A 192 -12.87 -10.66 -4.44
N LEU A 193 -13.96 -9.91 -4.69
CA LEU A 193 -14.67 -9.20 -3.63
C LEU A 193 -15.23 -10.15 -2.55
N ASP A 194 -15.88 -11.24 -2.96
CA ASP A 194 -16.42 -12.27 -2.05
C ASP A 194 -15.31 -12.87 -1.18
N SER A 195 -14.16 -13.17 -1.79
CA SER A 195 -12.99 -13.68 -1.09
C SER A 195 -12.40 -12.66 -0.11
N ALA A 196 -12.28 -11.39 -0.51
CA ALA A 196 -11.79 -10.33 0.37
C ALA A 196 -12.65 -10.21 1.63
N VAL A 197 -13.97 -10.07 1.46
CA VAL A 197 -14.92 -9.95 2.58
C VAL A 197 -14.90 -11.20 3.46
N LYS A 198 -14.88 -12.40 2.88
CA LYS A 198 -14.81 -13.67 3.63
C LYS A 198 -13.60 -13.71 4.56
N ASN A 199 -12.42 -13.35 4.04
CA ASN A 199 -11.18 -13.44 4.80
C ASN A 199 -11.08 -12.36 5.91
N PHE A 200 -11.50 -11.12 5.64
CA PHE A 200 -11.56 -10.12 6.70
C PHE A 200 -12.57 -10.49 7.79
N ARG A 201 -13.75 -11.02 7.41
CA ARG A 201 -14.73 -11.52 8.39
C ARG A 201 -14.19 -12.67 9.23
N ALA A 202 -13.41 -13.59 8.65
CA ALA A 202 -12.81 -14.69 9.40
C ALA A 202 -11.97 -14.18 10.59
N ILE A 203 -11.18 -13.13 10.38
CA ILE A 203 -10.39 -12.45 11.42
C ILE A 203 -11.33 -11.81 12.45
N LEU A 204 -12.34 -11.05 12.00
CA LEU A 204 -13.26 -10.34 12.88
C LEU A 204 -14.10 -11.27 13.77
N THR A 205 -14.39 -12.49 13.29
CA THR A 205 -15.09 -13.52 14.06
C THR A 205 -14.17 -14.38 14.92
N SER A 206 -12.84 -14.27 14.76
CA SER A 206 -11.87 -14.99 15.58
C SER A 206 -11.90 -14.47 17.01
N ALA A 207 -12.18 -15.35 17.96
CA ALA A 207 -12.08 -15.04 19.39
C ALA A 207 -10.62 -14.80 19.82
N GLN A 208 -9.65 -15.26 19.03
CA GLN A 208 -8.22 -15.20 19.32
C GLN A 208 -7.54 -13.97 18.69
N ALA A 209 -8.19 -13.32 17.72
CA ALA A 209 -7.66 -12.14 17.06
C ALA A 209 -7.52 -10.98 18.07
N ASP A 210 -6.31 -10.44 18.14
CA ASP A 210 -6.01 -9.24 18.92
C ASP A 210 -6.62 -7.98 18.29
N ASN A 211 -6.59 -6.88 19.04
CA ASN A 211 -7.17 -5.61 18.62
C ASN A 211 -6.46 -5.01 17.39
N ALA A 212 -5.14 -5.17 17.28
CA ALA A 212 -4.41 -4.66 16.12
C ALA A 212 -4.83 -5.35 14.83
N MET A 213 -5.00 -6.68 14.88
CA MET A 213 -5.47 -7.48 13.77
C MET A 213 -6.93 -7.17 13.39
N LYS A 214 -7.80 -6.99 14.39
CA LYS A 214 -9.19 -6.57 14.19
C LYS A 214 -9.28 -5.16 13.59
N CYS A 215 -8.44 -4.23 14.07
CA CYS A 215 -8.33 -2.88 13.53
C CYS A 215 -7.97 -2.90 12.05
N ASP A 216 -6.91 -3.63 11.67
CA ASP A 216 -6.48 -3.77 10.27
C ASP A 216 -7.60 -4.38 9.40
N ALA A 217 -8.27 -5.43 9.89
CA ALA A 217 -9.36 -6.09 9.16
C ALA A 217 -10.58 -5.17 8.98
N TRP A 218 -10.99 -4.43 10.01
CA TRP A 218 -12.08 -3.45 9.91
C TRP A 218 -11.74 -2.31 8.95
N PHE A 219 -10.51 -1.80 9.02
CA PHE A 219 -10.02 -0.73 8.15
C PHE A 219 -10.08 -1.16 6.67
N GLU A 220 -9.49 -2.32 6.32
CA GLU A 220 -9.49 -2.81 4.94
C GLU A 220 -10.90 -3.22 4.46
N LEU A 221 -11.75 -3.73 5.36
CA LEU A 221 -13.15 -4.01 5.05
C LEU A 221 -13.90 -2.71 4.70
N ALA A 222 -13.65 -1.60 5.40
CA ALA A 222 -14.25 -0.31 5.07
C ALA A 222 -13.88 0.15 3.64
N LEU A 223 -12.62 -0.01 3.25
CA LEU A 223 -12.15 0.31 1.90
C LEU A 223 -12.82 -0.58 0.85
N THR A 224 -12.91 -1.87 1.16
CA THR A 224 -13.55 -2.89 0.32
C THR A 224 -15.03 -2.56 0.08
N VAL A 225 -15.79 -2.28 1.14
CA VAL A 225 -17.21 -1.92 1.07
C VAL A 225 -17.41 -0.61 0.30
N ASN A 226 -16.61 0.42 0.57
CA ASN A 226 -16.72 1.70 -0.13
C ASN A 226 -16.50 1.54 -1.64
N LYS A 227 -15.48 0.75 -2.04
CA LYS A 227 -15.22 0.48 -3.46
C LYS A 227 -16.33 -0.35 -4.10
N ALA A 228 -16.86 -1.34 -3.39
CA ALA A 228 -17.96 -2.18 -3.86
C ALA A 228 -19.23 -1.38 -4.14
N LEU A 229 -19.63 -0.48 -3.22
CA LEU A 229 -20.81 0.38 -3.37
C LEU A 229 -20.72 1.33 -4.58
N LYS A 230 -19.52 1.69 -5.01
CA LYS A 230 -19.27 2.53 -6.19
C LYS A 230 -19.22 1.75 -7.50
N SER A 231 -19.20 0.42 -7.46
CA SER A 231 -19.11 -0.41 -8.66
C SER A 231 -20.49 -0.68 -9.26
N HIS A 232 -20.76 -0.13 -10.44
CA HIS A 232 -21.98 -0.41 -11.19
C HIS A 232 -22.09 -1.87 -11.68
N ILE A 233 -20.96 -2.59 -11.72
CA ILE A 233 -20.84 -3.95 -12.27
C ILE A 233 -21.28 -5.01 -11.25
N LEU A 234 -21.15 -4.73 -9.96
CA LEU A 234 -21.46 -5.68 -8.90
C LEU A 234 -22.68 -5.21 -8.12
N ARG A 235 -23.87 -5.75 -8.44
CA ARG A 235 -24.95 -5.78 -7.44
C ARG A 235 -24.51 -6.75 -6.34
N PRO A 236 -24.29 -6.30 -5.08
CA PRO A 236 -23.71 -7.17 -4.06
C PRO A 236 -24.63 -8.38 -3.82
N THR A 237 -24.12 -9.57 -4.13
CA THR A 237 -24.73 -10.84 -3.69
C THR A 237 -24.16 -11.28 -2.34
N ILE A 238 -23.05 -10.68 -1.92
CA ILE A 238 -22.61 -10.70 -0.52
C ILE A 238 -23.67 -9.94 0.26
N THR A 239 -24.15 -10.53 1.35
CA THR A 239 -24.83 -9.82 2.43
C THR A 239 -23.86 -8.80 3.05
N LEU A 240 -23.65 -7.69 2.33
CA LEU A 240 -23.23 -6.40 2.85
C LEU A 240 -24.40 -5.72 3.57
N GLU A 241 -25.57 -6.36 3.59
CA GLU A 241 -26.70 -6.01 4.44
C GLU A 241 -26.16 -5.76 5.85
N ASN A 242 -26.25 -4.50 6.29
CA ASN A 242 -25.77 -3.97 7.58
C ASN A 242 -24.29 -3.56 7.70
N LEU A 243 -23.50 -3.54 6.62
CA LEU A 243 -22.16 -2.96 6.62
C LEU A 243 -22.11 -1.65 5.83
N THR A 244 -21.81 -0.55 6.52
CA THR A 244 -21.45 0.72 5.86
C THR A 244 -19.94 0.96 6.01
N PRO A 245 -19.29 1.67 5.07
CA PRO A 245 -17.88 2.04 5.22
C PRO A 245 -17.62 2.79 6.52
N GLN A 246 -18.54 3.68 6.90
CA GLN A 246 -18.45 4.45 8.14
C GLN A 246 -18.49 3.56 9.38
N ALA A 247 -19.45 2.63 9.45
CA ALA A 247 -19.53 1.69 10.57
C ALA A 247 -18.28 0.82 10.68
N CYS A 248 -17.68 0.41 9.56
CA CYS A 248 -16.42 -0.35 9.58
C CYS A 248 -15.27 0.50 10.16
N LEU A 249 -15.14 1.77 9.76
CA LEU A 249 -14.11 2.66 10.32
C LEU A 249 -14.35 3.00 11.79
N ASP A 250 -15.61 3.14 12.22
CA ASP A 250 -15.93 3.37 13.63
C ASP A 250 -15.57 2.15 14.49
N ASN A 251 -15.82 0.93 13.99
CA ASN A 251 -15.37 -0.29 14.65
C ASN A 251 -13.83 -0.40 14.65
N ALA A 252 -13.14 -0.02 13.56
CA ALA A 252 -11.68 0.02 13.54
C ALA A 252 -11.14 0.98 14.61
N LEU A 253 -11.74 2.16 14.75
CA LEU A 253 -11.35 3.18 15.72
C LEU A 253 -11.48 2.69 17.16
N GLN A 254 -12.56 1.96 17.47
CA GLN A 254 -12.80 1.40 18.82
C GLN A 254 -11.72 0.41 19.27
N VAL A 255 -11.07 -0.28 18.32
CA VAL A 255 -10.00 -1.25 18.61
C VAL A 255 -8.63 -0.77 18.13
N SER A 256 -8.48 0.53 17.83
CA SER A 256 -7.23 1.08 17.32
C SER A 256 -6.09 0.84 18.32
N PRO A 257 -4.96 0.26 17.88
CA PRO A 257 -3.85 -0.09 18.78
C PRO A 257 -2.97 1.11 19.15
N ASP A 258 -2.95 2.16 18.34
CA ASP A 258 -2.01 3.27 18.45
C ASP A 258 -2.50 4.53 17.72
N ASN A 259 -1.82 5.66 17.96
CA ASN A 259 -2.12 6.96 17.34
C ASN A 259 -1.93 6.94 15.83
N PHE A 260 -1.00 6.14 15.32
CA PHE A 260 -0.75 6.04 13.88
C PHE A 260 -1.95 5.41 13.16
N MET A 261 -2.50 4.33 13.70
CA MET A 261 -3.71 3.74 13.14
C MET A 261 -4.91 4.63 13.31
N GLU A 262 -5.03 5.32 14.45
CA GLU A 262 -6.07 6.34 14.63
C GLU A 262 -5.95 7.41 13.53
N ALA A 263 -4.75 7.95 13.29
CA ALA A 263 -4.49 8.92 12.24
C ALA A 263 -4.95 8.42 10.87
N ARG A 264 -4.57 7.20 10.50
CA ARG A 264 -4.98 6.58 9.22
C ARG A 264 -6.50 6.40 9.09
N ILE A 265 -7.17 6.01 10.18
CA ILE A 265 -8.62 5.86 10.22
C ILE A 265 -9.29 7.23 10.04
N GLN A 266 -8.83 8.26 10.74
CA GLN A 266 -9.38 9.62 10.63
C GLN A 266 -9.24 10.16 9.20
N ALA A 267 -8.06 10.01 8.58
CA ALA A 267 -7.86 10.42 7.18
C ALA A 267 -8.83 9.71 6.22
N ARG A 268 -9.10 8.42 6.44
CA ARG A 268 -10.08 7.68 5.64
C ARG A 268 -11.53 8.08 5.92
N LYS A 269 -11.88 8.38 7.16
CA LYS A 269 -13.21 8.92 7.52
C LYS A 269 -13.44 10.26 6.81
N ALA A 270 -12.44 11.15 6.82
CA ALA A 270 -12.51 12.42 6.10
C ALA A 270 -12.78 12.25 4.61
N TYR A 271 -12.02 11.35 3.96
CA TYR A 271 -12.22 11.04 2.54
C TYR A 271 -13.63 10.52 2.25
N PHE A 272 -14.15 9.60 3.07
CA PHE A 272 -15.52 9.07 2.87
C PHE A 272 -16.60 10.12 3.13
N CYS A 273 -16.42 10.95 4.16
CA CYS A 273 -17.32 12.06 4.49
C CYS A 273 -17.42 13.04 3.32
N TYR A 274 -16.28 13.53 2.84
CA TYR A 274 -16.24 14.48 1.74
C TYR A 274 -16.83 13.89 0.45
N GLN A 275 -16.54 12.63 0.14
CA GLN A 275 -17.11 11.98 -1.05
C GLN A 275 -18.62 11.75 -0.99
N ALA A 276 -19.19 11.58 0.20
CA ALA A 276 -20.63 11.37 0.36
C ALA A 276 -21.42 12.67 0.16
N ASP A 277 -20.88 13.79 0.64
CA ASP A 277 -21.48 15.12 0.46
C ASP A 277 -20.39 16.19 0.33
N PRO A 278 -19.84 16.43 -0.88
CA PRO A 278 -18.79 17.43 -1.07
C PRO A 278 -19.22 18.86 -0.72
N ARG A 279 -20.52 19.17 -0.79
CA ARG A 279 -21.03 20.53 -0.57
C ARG A 279 -21.07 20.91 0.90
N ASN A 280 -21.41 19.97 1.79
CA ASN A 280 -21.51 20.23 3.22
C ASN A 280 -20.42 19.54 4.05
N GLY A 281 -19.75 18.53 3.48
CA GLY A 281 -18.75 17.70 4.15
C GLY A 281 -17.35 18.32 4.22
N PHE A 282 -17.11 19.49 3.61
CA PHE A 282 -15.80 20.13 3.60
C PHE A 282 -15.25 20.36 5.01
N GLN A 283 -15.99 21.06 5.87
CA GLN A 283 -15.51 21.43 7.21
C GLN A 283 -15.21 20.20 8.08
N GLU A 284 -16.11 19.21 8.06
CA GLU A 284 -15.93 17.97 8.81
C GLU A 284 -14.72 17.18 8.29
N ALA A 285 -14.54 17.09 6.97
CA ALA A 285 -13.39 16.41 6.40
C ALA A 285 -12.08 17.10 6.76
N ILE A 286 -12.01 18.44 6.71
CA ILE A 286 -10.82 19.18 7.12
C ILE A 286 -10.50 18.95 8.59
N HIS A 287 -11.50 19.04 9.48
CA HIS A 287 -11.31 18.78 10.91
C HIS A 287 -10.76 17.37 11.19
N LEU A 288 -11.29 16.34 10.51
CA LEU A 288 -10.79 14.97 10.62
C LEU A 288 -9.34 14.82 10.10
N LEU A 289 -8.97 15.55 9.05
CA LEU A 289 -7.62 15.52 8.49
C LEU A 289 -6.61 16.27 9.36
N GLU A 290 -7.00 17.40 9.95
CA GLU A 290 -6.21 18.10 10.96
C GLU A 290 -5.96 17.19 12.16
N ARG A 291 -7.00 16.54 12.68
CA ARG A 291 -6.86 15.55 13.76
C ARG A 291 -5.93 14.39 13.38
N SER A 292 -6.03 13.90 12.14
CA SER A 292 -5.12 12.86 11.63
C SER A 292 -3.67 13.32 11.67
N ILE A 293 -3.40 14.54 11.21
CA ILE A 293 -2.05 15.12 11.15
C ILE A 293 -1.50 15.46 12.55
N GLU A 294 -2.35 15.85 13.48
CA GLU A 294 -1.96 16.03 14.89
C GLU A 294 -1.53 14.73 15.55
N LEU A 295 -2.23 13.63 15.24
CA LEU A 295 -1.93 12.29 15.75
C LEU A 295 -0.64 11.72 15.15
N ASP A 296 -0.43 11.94 13.85
CA ASP A 296 0.79 11.58 13.15
C ASP A 296 1.14 12.65 12.11
N SER A 297 2.10 13.51 12.50
CA SER A 297 2.66 14.56 11.65
C SER A 297 3.81 14.07 10.78
N SER A 298 4.19 12.78 10.89
CA SER A 298 5.22 12.20 10.05
C SER A 298 4.76 12.10 8.60
N LYS A 299 5.74 12.00 7.70
CA LYS A 299 5.49 11.85 6.27
C LYS A 299 4.97 10.45 5.90
N ILE A 300 4.93 9.51 6.85
CA ILE A 300 4.27 8.21 6.64
C ILE A 300 2.75 8.40 6.57
N ASN A 301 2.20 9.43 7.23
CA ASN A 301 0.80 9.84 7.10
C ASN A 301 0.53 10.66 5.83
N PHE A 302 1.27 10.42 4.73
CA PHE A 302 1.11 11.15 3.48
C PHE A 302 -0.33 11.17 2.98
N HIS A 303 -1.11 10.10 3.23
CA HIS A 303 -2.49 9.99 2.78
C HIS A 303 -3.38 11.11 3.35
N ALA A 304 -3.16 11.56 4.59
CA ALA A 304 -3.89 12.68 5.17
C ALA A 304 -3.60 13.98 4.42
N TYR A 305 -2.32 14.29 4.20
CA TYR A 305 -1.90 15.47 3.44
C TYR A 305 -2.40 15.44 1.99
N SER A 306 -2.22 14.32 1.27
CA SER A 306 -2.72 14.18 -0.12
C SER A 306 -4.23 14.32 -0.20
N THR A 307 -4.97 13.75 0.75
CA THR A 307 -6.44 13.86 0.79
C THR A 307 -6.86 15.31 1.06
N ARG A 308 -6.20 16.00 2.00
CA ARG A 308 -6.50 17.39 2.34
C ARG A 308 -6.20 18.32 1.16
N ALA A 309 -5.07 18.15 0.50
CA ALA A 309 -4.73 18.88 -0.72
C ALA A 309 -5.74 18.67 -1.85
N ASN A 310 -6.22 17.44 -2.05
CA ASN A 310 -7.26 17.16 -3.05
C ASN A 310 -8.59 17.86 -2.71
N ILE A 311 -9.01 17.83 -1.45
CA ILE A 311 -10.22 18.52 -0.98
C ILE A 311 -10.10 20.03 -1.18
N TYR A 312 -8.94 20.63 -0.86
CA TYR A 312 -8.69 22.05 -1.11
C TYR A 312 -8.77 22.40 -2.60
N LEU A 313 -8.28 21.53 -3.48
CA LEU A 313 -8.39 21.73 -4.93
C LEU A 313 -9.83 21.66 -5.42
N GLU A 314 -10.61 20.67 -4.97
CA GLU A 314 -12.03 20.56 -5.33
C GLU A 314 -12.84 21.75 -4.81
N GLU A 315 -12.55 22.22 -3.60
CA GLU A 315 -13.21 23.40 -3.01
C GLU A 315 -12.76 24.72 -3.68
N TYR A 316 -11.52 24.79 -4.17
CA TYR A 316 -11.08 25.92 -5.00
C TYR A 316 -11.90 25.99 -6.29
N GLU A 317 -12.16 24.87 -6.96
CA GLU A 317 -12.92 24.84 -8.22
C GLU A 317 -14.36 25.36 -8.05
N SER A 318 -14.93 25.25 -6.85
CA SER A 318 -16.27 25.79 -6.54
C SER A 318 -16.25 27.23 -6.04
N SER A 319 -15.25 27.61 -5.24
CA SER A 319 -15.21 28.90 -4.51
C SER A 319 -14.31 29.96 -5.15
N ASN A 320 -13.35 29.56 -5.98
CA ASN A 320 -12.22 30.37 -6.46
C ASN A 320 -11.37 31.00 -5.33
N ASN A 321 -11.37 30.42 -4.12
CA ASN A 321 -10.55 30.91 -3.02
C ASN A 321 -9.09 30.47 -3.16
N VAL A 322 -8.22 31.41 -3.54
CA VAL A 322 -6.79 31.17 -3.82
C VAL A 322 -6.02 30.67 -2.58
N ASP A 323 -6.45 30.99 -1.36
CA ASP A 323 -5.78 30.52 -0.13
C ASP A 323 -5.80 28.98 -0.01
N LEU A 324 -6.82 28.34 -0.60
CA LEU A 324 -6.92 26.89 -0.67
C LEU A 324 -5.84 26.30 -1.58
N LEU A 325 -5.45 26.99 -2.66
CA LEU A 325 -4.37 26.55 -3.54
C LEU A 325 -3.02 26.58 -2.81
N HIS A 326 -2.76 27.63 -2.03
CA HIS A 326 -1.55 27.70 -1.22
C HIS A 326 -1.52 26.64 -0.12
N SER A 327 -2.67 26.32 0.47
CA SER A 327 -2.79 25.24 1.45
C SER A 327 -2.52 23.86 0.81
N ALA A 328 -3.10 23.60 -0.36
CA ALA A 328 -2.84 22.37 -1.13
C ALA A 328 -1.36 22.27 -1.56
N GLN A 329 -0.77 23.38 -2.00
CA GLN A 329 0.65 23.45 -2.36
C GLN A 329 1.53 23.05 -1.17
N ALA A 330 1.27 23.61 0.01
CA ALA A 330 2.07 23.35 1.20
C ALA A 330 2.04 21.87 1.61
N ASP A 331 0.85 21.24 1.57
CA ASP A 331 0.69 19.81 1.88
C ASP A 331 1.44 18.93 0.88
N LEU A 332 1.31 19.20 -0.42
CA LEU A 332 1.95 18.42 -1.48
C LEU A 332 3.48 18.58 -1.47
N GLU A 333 3.98 19.80 -1.31
CA GLU A 333 5.42 20.06 -1.17
C GLU A 333 6.02 19.45 0.11
N HIS A 334 5.22 19.31 1.18
CA HIS A 334 5.64 18.65 2.40
C HIS A 334 5.90 17.15 2.16
N ILE A 335 4.95 16.44 1.54
CA ILE A 335 5.04 14.99 1.34
C ILE A 335 6.01 14.60 0.23
N LEU A 336 6.05 15.34 -0.89
CA LEU A 336 6.86 15.00 -2.07
C LEU A 336 8.38 15.04 -1.80
N LYS A 337 8.81 15.59 -0.66
CA LYS A 337 10.21 15.54 -0.20
C LYS A 337 10.67 14.13 0.17
N GLU A 338 9.77 13.25 0.61
CA GLU A 338 10.12 11.90 1.06
C GLU A 338 9.22 10.79 0.50
N HIS A 339 8.00 11.12 0.10
CA HIS A 339 7.08 10.21 -0.57
C HIS A 339 6.81 10.72 -1.98
N VAL A 340 7.38 10.05 -2.98
CA VAL A 340 7.16 10.40 -4.39
C VAL A 340 6.04 9.54 -4.97
N SER A 341 4.95 10.18 -5.38
CA SER A 341 3.84 9.55 -6.09
C SER A 341 3.57 10.30 -7.39
N PRO A 342 3.26 9.59 -8.49
CA PRO A 342 2.83 10.26 -9.72
C PRO A 342 1.52 11.05 -9.52
N TRP A 343 0.63 10.61 -8.63
CA TRP A 343 -0.62 11.31 -8.32
C TRP A 343 -0.38 12.65 -7.62
N ASP A 344 0.48 12.66 -6.62
CA ASP A 344 0.79 13.89 -5.86
C ASP A 344 1.54 14.90 -6.74
N PHE A 345 2.44 14.45 -7.63
CA PHE A 345 3.06 15.33 -8.63
C PHE A 345 2.05 15.90 -9.63
N GLU A 346 1.12 15.07 -10.13
CA GLU A 346 0.05 15.52 -11.03
C GLU A 346 -0.85 16.56 -10.32
N MET A 347 -1.20 16.32 -9.07
CA MET A 347 -1.99 17.22 -8.24
C MET A 347 -1.25 18.56 -8.02
N LEU A 348 0.05 18.53 -7.73
CA LEU A 348 0.86 19.73 -7.56
C LEU A 348 1.00 20.51 -8.87
N ALA A 349 1.11 19.82 -10.01
CA ALA A 349 1.08 20.47 -11.32
C ALA A 349 -0.25 21.20 -11.56
N LYS A 350 -1.38 20.60 -11.14
CA LYS A 350 -2.70 21.21 -11.22
C LYS A 350 -2.82 22.45 -10.31
N VAL A 351 -2.29 22.40 -9.09
CA VAL A 351 -2.20 23.55 -8.17
C VAL A 351 -1.48 24.71 -8.84
N TYR A 352 -0.28 24.48 -9.40
CA TYR A 352 0.47 25.55 -10.06
C TYR A 352 -0.21 26.10 -11.30
N LEU A 353 -0.92 25.27 -12.09
CA LEU A 353 -1.73 25.76 -13.20
C LEU A 353 -2.83 26.71 -12.72
N TYR A 354 -3.48 26.40 -11.59
CA TYR A 354 -4.51 27.27 -11.02
C TYR A 354 -3.92 28.55 -10.45
N LEU A 355 -2.80 28.50 -9.73
CA LEU A 355 -2.08 29.70 -9.27
C LEU A 355 -1.68 30.60 -10.44
N ALA A 356 -1.20 30.03 -11.55
CA ALA A 356 -0.87 30.78 -12.75
C ALA A 356 -2.07 31.54 -13.34
N LYS A 357 -3.27 30.96 -13.27
CA LYS A 357 -4.53 31.56 -13.73
C LYS A 357 -5.08 32.61 -12.77
N SER A 358 -4.76 32.51 -11.49
CA SER A 358 -5.27 33.41 -10.45
C SER A 358 -4.42 34.68 -10.27
N THR A 359 -3.14 34.65 -10.62
CA THR A 359 -2.27 35.84 -10.53
C THR A 359 -2.48 36.79 -11.72
N THR A 360 -2.30 38.09 -11.46
CA THR A 360 -2.29 39.15 -12.48
C THR A 360 -0.87 39.51 -12.93
N GLN A 361 0.16 38.99 -12.26
CA GLN A 361 1.55 39.26 -12.58
C GLN A 361 2.06 38.26 -13.63
N GLU A 362 2.41 38.75 -14.81
CA GLU A 362 2.83 37.93 -15.94
C GLU A 362 4.05 37.04 -15.62
N GLU A 363 5.07 37.60 -14.97
CA GLU A 363 6.28 36.86 -14.61
C GLU A 363 6.01 35.77 -13.56
N GLU A 364 5.09 36.04 -12.62
CA GLU A 364 4.67 35.05 -11.63
C GLU A 364 3.88 33.91 -12.29
N SER A 365 2.98 34.25 -13.22
CA SER A 365 2.21 33.27 -14.00
C SER A 365 3.14 32.36 -14.81
N LYS A 366 4.14 32.92 -15.50
CA LYS A 366 5.17 32.16 -16.23
C LYS A 366 5.96 31.23 -15.30
N ALA A 367 6.35 31.69 -14.11
CA ALA A 367 7.05 30.87 -13.14
C ALA A 367 6.19 29.69 -12.66
N TYR A 368 4.90 29.90 -12.40
CA TYR A 368 3.97 28.82 -12.04
C TYR A 368 3.77 27.82 -13.18
N ILE A 369 3.65 28.29 -14.43
CA ILE A 369 3.56 27.40 -15.61
C ILE A 369 4.80 26.49 -15.71
N GLN A 370 6.00 27.04 -15.52
CA GLN A 370 7.23 26.25 -15.52
C GLN A 370 7.22 25.18 -14.41
N LYS A 371 6.81 25.56 -13.20
CA LYS A 371 6.66 24.60 -12.09
C LYS A 371 5.61 23.53 -12.39
N ALA A 372 4.50 23.87 -13.05
CA ALA A 372 3.47 22.91 -13.45
C ALA A 372 4.04 21.88 -14.45
N LEU A 373 4.73 22.32 -15.50
CA LEU A 373 5.37 21.44 -16.48
C LEU A 373 6.47 20.56 -15.88
N GLN A 374 7.26 21.12 -14.95
CA GLN A 374 8.27 20.36 -14.21
C GLN A 374 7.61 19.24 -13.39
N ASN A 375 6.51 19.52 -12.70
CA ASN A 375 5.79 18.51 -11.94
C ASN A 375 5.09 17.48 -12.82
N CYS A 376 4.61 17.85 -14.01
CA CYS A 376 4.17 16.86 -15.00
C CYS A 376 5.31 15.91 -15.40
N THR A 377 6.51 16.45 -15.63
CA THR A 377 7.70 15.66 -15.98
C THR A 377 8.14 14.77 -14.81
N ASN A 378 8.04 15.25 -13.57
CA ASN A 378 8.32 14.46 -12.38
C ASN A 378 7.31 13.32 -12.23
N SER A 379 6.03 13.60 -12.42
CA SER A 379 4.96 12.59 -12.42
C SER A 379 5.24 11.51 -13.46
N GLU A 380 5.54 11.89 -14.71
CA GLU A 380 5.83 10.97 -15.81
C GLU A 380 7.01 10.02 -15.52
N LYS A 381 8.08 10.55 -14.91
CA LYS A 381 9.27 9.77 -14.51
C LYS A 381 9.07 8.95 -13.24
N CYS A 382 8.01 9.21 -12.48
CA CYS A 382 7.75 8.58 -11.20
C CYS A 382 6.90 7.33 -11.40
N GLN A 383 7.48 6.17 -11.12
CA GLN A 383 6.80 4.88 -11.15
C GLN A 383 6.12 4.61 -12.52
N ASP A 384 4.79 4.51 -12.60
CA ASP A 384 4.00 4.26 -13.82
C ASP A 384 3.34 5.54 -14.37
N GLY A 385 3.79 6.70 -13.93
CA GLY A 385 3.17 7.98 -14.26
C GLY A 385 3.03 8.25 -15.75
N ALA A 386 3.94 7.73 -16.58
CA ALA A 386 3.86 7.80 -18.04
C ALA A 386 2.58 7.17 -18.62
N ASN A 387 1.99 6.19 -17.94
CA ASN A 387 0.77 5.49 -18.39
C ASN A 387 -0.52 6.22 -18.01
N ARG A 388 -0.45 7.39 -17.37
CA ARG A 388 -1.61 8.10 -16.82
C ARG A 388 -2.24 9.03 -17.87
N PRO A 389 -3.48 8.77 -18.33
CA PRO A 389 -4.13 9.63 -19.32
C PRO A 389 -4.47 11.03 -18.80
N SER A 390 -4.78 11.14 -17.50
CA SER A 390 -5.08 12.42 -16.84
C SER A 390 -3.87 13.35 -16.82
N LEU A 391 -2.67 12.81 -16.63
CA LEU A 391 -1.42 13.56 -16.70
C LEU A 391 -1.18 14.15 -18.10
N GLN A 392 -1.40 13.36 -19.15
CA GLN A 392 -1.26 13.84 -20.54
C GLN A 392 -2.26 14.98 -20.82
N THR A 393 -3.51 14.79 -20.39
CA THR A 393 -4.56 15.81 -20.50
C THR A 393 -4.18 17.11 -19.77
N LEU A 394 -3.66 17.01 -18.54
CA LEU A 394 -3.22 18.17 -17.77
C LEU A 394 -2.05 18.90 -18.46
N ARG A 395 -1.07 18.15 -18.97
CA ARG A 395 0.09 18.73 -19.68
C ARG A 395 -0.36 19.53 -20.91
N GLU A 396 -1.29 18.99 -21.70
CA GLU A 396 -1.86 19.72 -22.84
C GLU A 396 -2.58 21.00 -22.40
N GLN A 397 -3.32 20.96 -21.29
CA GLN A 397 -3.98 22.15 -20.75
C GLN A 397 -2.99 23.24 -20.35
N ILE A 398 -1.87 22.84 -19.71
CA ILE A 398 -0.81 23.78 -19.31
C ILE A 398 -0.16 24.41 -20.54
N LEU A 399 0.19 23.62 -21.56
CA LEU A 399 0.80 24.12 -22.79
C LEU A 399 -0.14 25.08 -23.54
N ARG A 400 -1.42 24.74 -23.68
CA ARG A 400 -2.42 25.63 -24.31
C ARG A 400 -2.60 26.94 -23.56
N TYR A 401 -2.44 26.94 -22.23
CA TYR A 401 -2.48 28.15 -21.44
C TYR A 401 -1.21 28.98 -21.64
N SER A 402 -0.04 28.32 -21.68
CA SER A 402 1.26 28.94 -21.94
C SER A 402 1.40 29.54 -23.34
N ASP A 403 0.68 29.05 -24.36
CA ASP A 403 0.77 29.60 -25.72
C ASP A 403 -0.09 30.88 -25.90
N ARG A 404 -0.99 31.15 -24.94
CA ARG A 404 -1.92 32.31 -24.98
C ARG A 404 -1.41 33.53 -24.20
N HIS A 405 -0.31 33.36 -23.48
CA HIS A 405 0.33 34.34 -22.60
C HIS A 405 1.83 34.34 -22.87
#